data_AF-A0A7R9TUK9-F1
#
_entry.id   AF-A0A7R9TUK9-F1
#
_cell.length_a   1.000
_cell.length_b   1.000
_cell.length_c   1.000
_cell.angle_alpha   90.00
_cell.angle_beta   90.00
_cell.angle_gamma   90.00
#
_symmetry.space_group_name_H-M   'P 1'
#
loop_
_entity.id
_entity.type
_entity.pdbx_description
1 polymer ?
#
loop_
_entity_poly.entity_id
_entity_poly.type
_entity_poly.pdbx_seq_one_letter_code
_entity_poly.pdbx_strand_id
1 'polypeptide(L)'
;GLQRSAAVLRAPFLRAHRRASPRAVAMAAAVTNADTAFTDHSSQSNYPTAKVTHTAFDVDVDFDSRTIAGRVVLSVLASNDVDELVLDTRDLAIEKCVVDGADATFALQADAHPVMGSALTIAFPTPLAAGATASVEVSYKTSPSSSAVQWLRPEQTAGGSHPYLFTQCQAIHARSLYPCQDSPAAKMTYEAKVSAPSALTALMSAIPTGS
;
A
#
# COMPACT_ATOMS: atom_id res chain seq x y z
N GLY A 1 -15.45 25.76 9.65
CA GLY A 1 -14.71 24.53 9.36
C GLY A 1 -15.71 23.40 9.25
N LEU A 2 -15.71 22.65 8.16
CA LEU A 2 -16.58 21.49 8.00
C LEU A 2 -16.26 20.46 9.09
N GLN A 3 -17.30 19.92 9.72
CA GLN A 3 -17.15 18.76 10.61
C GLN A 3 -16.61 17.58 9.79
N ARG A 4 -15.75 16.76 10.41
CA ARG A 4 -15.15 15.58 9.79
C ARG A 4 -15.54 14.32 10.56
N SER A 5 -15.67 13.22 9.85
CA SER A 5 -15.93 11.90 10.42
C SER A 5 -14.84 10.93 9.99
N ALA A 6 -14.48 9.99 10.87
CA ALA A 6 -13.51 8.94 10.60
C ALA A 6 -14.23 7.59 10.47
N ALA A 7 -13.86 6.79 9.47
CA ALA A 7 -14.28 5.39 9.36
C ALA A 7 -13.09 4.48 9.69
N VAL A 8 -13.28 3.47 10.54
CA VAL A 8 -12.27 2.46 10.83
C VAL A 8 -12.65 1.14 10.16
N LEU A 9 -11.75 0.56 9.36
CA LEU A 9 -11.99 -0.67 8.61
C LEU A 9 -10.83 -1.66 8.72
N ARG A 10 -11.11 -2.96 8.60
CA ARG A 10 -10.11 -4.04 8.57
C ARG A 10 -10.38 -5.05 7.47
N ALA A 11 -9.35 -5.39 6.69
CA ALA A 11 -9.45 -6.46 5.71
C ALA A 11 -9.33 -7.84 6.39
N PRO A 12 -10.27 -8.77 6.13
CA PRO A 12 -10.23 -10.09 6.75
C PRO A 12 -9.06 -10.91 6.23
N PHE A 13 -8.46 -11.72 7.12
CA PHE A 13 -7.52 -12.76 6.72
C PHE A 13 -8.31 -13.86 5.97
N LEU A 14 -8.06 -14.05 4.67
CA LEU A 14 -8.56 -15.26 4.01
C LEU A 14 -7.82 -16.48 4.56
N ARG A 15 -8.43 -17.14 5.53
CA ARG A 15 -8.01 -18.47 5.96
C ARG A 15 -8.35 -19.43 4.83
N ALA A 16 -7.34 -19.86 4.06
CA ALA A 16 -7.55 -20.89 3.05
C ALA A 16 -8.07 -22.16 3.75
N HIS A 17 -9.34 -22.53 3.49
CA HIS A 17 -9.85 -23.83 3.87
C HIS A 17 -9.19 -24.89 2.97
N ARG A 18 -8.05 -25.43 3.39
CA ARG A 18 -7.52 -26.67 2.83
C ARG A 18 -8.46 -27.81 3.22
N ARG A 19 -9.38 -28.19 2.34
CA ARG A 19 -9.96 -29.54 2.37
C ARG A 19 -8.90 -30.49 1.81
N ALA A 20 -8.19 -31.18 2.70
CA ALA A 20 -7.34 -32.29 2.31
C ALA A 20 -8.23 -33.51 1.97
N SER A 21 -8.17 -33.97 0.72
CA SER A 21 -8.66 -35.29 0.31
C SER A 21 -7.49 -36.29 0.43
N PRO A 22 -7.62 -37.42 1.13
CA PRO A 22 -6.53 -38.37 1.29
C PRO A 22 -6.56 -39.42 0.18
N ARG A 23 -5.69 -39.30 -0.84
CA ARG A 23 -5.04 -40.43 -1.54
C ARG A 23 -4.16 -39.96 -2.69
N ALA A 24 -2.84 -39.98 -2.49
CA ALA A 24 -1.84 -40.64 -3.35
C ALA A 24 -0.45 -40.45 -2.73
N VAL A 25 0.25 -41.56 -2.51
CA VAL A 25 1.60 -41.63 -1.91
C VAL A 25 2.60 -42.03 -3.01
N ALA A 26 3.75 -41.36 -3.00
CA ALA A 26 5.07 -41.72 -3.59
C ALA A 26 5.21 -41.71 -5.13
N MET A 27 6.33 -41.33 -5.77
CA MET A 27 7.68 -40.94 -5.34
C MET A 27 8.45 -40.23 -6.49
N ALA A 28 9.59 -39.62 -6.15
CA ALA A 28 10.78 -39.34 -6.98
C ALA A 28 10.79 -38.10 -7.91
N ALA A 29 11.57 -37.08 -7.54
CA ALA A 29 12.94 -36.90 -8.01
C ALA A 29 13.50 -35.60 -7.39
N ALA A 30 14.76 -35.63 -6.97
CA ALA A 30 15.50 -34.43 -6.60
C ALA A 30 15.60 -33.53 -7.85
N VAL A 31 14.76 -32.51 -7.91
CA VAL A 31 14.88 -31.41 -8.85
C VAL A 31 15.55 -30.28 -8.07
N THR A 32 16.87 -30.17 -8.18
CA THR A 32 17.57 -28.92 -7.88
C THR A 32 17.22 -27.92 -8.99
N ASN A 33 15.98 -27.43 -9.00
CA ASN A 33 15.67 -26.23 -9.74
C ASN A 33 16.13 -25.08 -8.86
N ALA A 34 17.18 -24.39 -9.30
CA ALA A 34 17.42 -23.02 -8.88
C ALA A 34 16.08 -22.29 -9.02
N ASP A 35 15.47 -21.97 -7.88
CA ASP A 35 14.22 -21.25 -7.79
C ASP A 35 14.51 -19.84 -8.30
N THR A 36 14.31 -19.60 -9.60
CA THR A 36 14.30 -18.25 -10.14
C THR A 36 13.08 -17.60 -9.51
N ALA A 37 13.29 -16.91 -8.37
CA ALA A 37 12.26 -16.20 -7.66
C ALA A 37 11.44 -15.39 -8.67
N PHE A 38 10.13 -15.67 -8.73
CA PHE A 38 9.21 -14.96 -9.61
C PHE A 38 9.43 -13.44 -9.45
N THR A 39 9.85 -12.80 -10.53
CA THR A 39 10.14 -11.36 -10.58
C THR A 39 9.02 -10.68 -11.35
N ASP A 40 8.29 -9.78 -10.70
CA ASP A 40 7.29 -8.95 -11.36
C ASP A 40 7.95 -7.73 -12.00
N HIS A 41 8.07 -7.74 -13.34
CA HIS A 41 8.65 -6.63 -14.11
C HIS A 41 7.81 -5.34 -14.10
N SER A 42 6.61 -5.36 -13.53
CA SER A 42 5.75 -4.18 -13.41
C SER A 42 5.94 -3.43 -12.08
N SER A 43 6.81 -3.92 -11.19
CA SER A 43 7.12 -3.30 -9.90
C SER A 43 8.62 -3.02 -9.80
N GLN A 44 8.96 -1.88 -9.20
CA GLN A 44 10.33 -1.49 -8.85
C GLN A 44 10.64 -1.82 -7.37
N SER A 45 9.68 -2.39 -6.63
CA SER A 45 9.82 -2.72 -5.21
C SER A 45 10.69 -3.94 -4.95
N ASN A 46 11.26 -4.03 -3.75
CA ASN A 46 12.08 -5.16 -3.30
C ASN A 46 11.25 -6.19 -2.49
N TYR A 47 9.99 -6.42 -2.87
CA TYR A 47 9.07 -7.34 -2.18
C TYR A 47 9.60 -8.77 -1.95
N PRO A 48 10.50 -9.36 -2.77
CA PRO A 48 11.06 -10.68 -2.48
C PRO A 48 11.98 -10.70 -1.26
N THR A 49 12.63 -9.57 -0.92
CA THR A 49 13.64 -9.49 0.15
C THR A 49 13.14 -8.74 1.38
N ALA A 50 12.36 -7.67 1.22
CA ALA A 50 11.76 -6.92 2.33
C ALA A 50 10.24 -6.91 2.17
N LYS A 51 9.53 -7.86 2.77
CA LYS A 51 8.10 -8.07 2.52
C LYS A 51 7.23 -7.20 3.42
N VAL A 52 6.33 -6.40 2.84
CA VAL A 52 5.25 -5.77 3.59
C VAL A 52 4.17 -6.80 3.92
N THR A 53 3.86 -6.97 5.21
CA THR A 53 2.91 -7.98 5.72
C THR A 53 1.61 -7.36 6.23
N HIS A 54 1.67 -6.12 6.70
CA HIS A 54 0.52 -5.34 7.14
C HIS A 54 0.68 -3.88 6.74
N THR A 55 -0.44 -3.19 6.50
CA THR A 55 -0.49 -1.75 6.26
C THR A 55 -1.62 -1.12 7.09
N ALA A 56 -1.28 -0.16 7.93
CA ALA A 56 -2.25 0.67 8.64
C ALA A 56 -2.33 2.05 7.97
N PHE A 57 -3.51 2.42 7.48
CA PHE A 57 -3.76 3.74 6.88
C PHE A 57 -4.35 4.69 7.92
N ASP A 58 -3.84 5.92 7.98
CA ASP A 58 -4.49 7.06 8.65
C ASP A 58 -4.47 8.23 7.66
N VAL A 59 -5.58 8.38 6.93
CA VAL A 59 -5.66 9.24 5.75
C VAL A 59 -6.87 10.17 5.81
N ASP A 60 -6.74 11.25 5.08
CA ASP A 60 -7.68 12.34 5.04
C ASP A 60 -8.04 12.70 3.59
N VAL A 61 -9.33 12.71 3.30
CA VAL A 61 -9.87 13.00 1.97
C VAL A 61 -10.30 14.45 1.90
N ASP A 62 -9.65 15.22 1.03
CA ASP A 62 -9.93 16.62 0.76
C ASP A 62 -10.42 16.80 -0.68
N PHE A 63 -11.71 17.10 -0.81
CA PHE A 63 -12.38 17.33 -2.09
C PHE A 63 -12.03 18.68 -2.73
N ASP A 64 -11.64 19.68 -1.93
CA ASP A 64 -11.32 21.01 -2.44
C ASP A 64 -9.96 20.98 -3.13
N SER A 65 -8.96 20.38 -2.47
CA SER A 65 -7.64 20.20 -3.08
C SER A 65 -7.56 18.96 -3.99
N ARG A 66 -8.57 18.09 -3.98
CA ARG A 66 -8.60 16.79 -4.69
C ARG A 66 -7.40 15.92 -4.33
N THR A 67 -7.15 15.81 -3.03
CA THR A 67 -6.03 15.00 -2.53
C THR A 67 -6.45 14.10 -1.39
N ILE A 68 -5.72 13.00 -1.26
CA ILE A 68 -5.71 12.14 -0.08
C ILE A 68 -4.35 12.33 0.57
N ALA A 69 -4.32 12.73 1.85
CA ALA A 69 -3.10 13.01 2.58
C ALA A 69 -3.10 12.32 3.94
N GLY A 70 -1.93 11.97 4.46
CA GLY A 70 -1.81 11.34 5.76
C GLY A 70 -0.59 10.42 5.81
N ARG A 71 -0.73 9.30 6.52
CA ARG A 71 0.35 8.32 6.66
C ARG A 71 -0.10 6.89 6.44
N VAL A 72 0.84 6.08 5.99
CA VAL A 72 0.77 4.61 6.06
C VAL A 72 1.86 4.11 6.99
N VAL A 73 1.52 3.12 7.81
CA VAL A 73 2.49 2.36 8.62
C VAL A 73 2.55 0.93 8.08
N LEU A 74 3.73 0.54 7.62
CA LEU A 74 4.02 -0.73 6.98
C LEU A 74 4.74 -1.64 7.96
N SER A 75 4.21 -2.83 8.22
CA SER A 75 4.94 -3.89 8.93
C SER A 75 5.77 -4.69 7.93
N VAL A 76 7.09 -4.58 8.01
CA VAL A 76 8.04 -5.19 7.09
C VAL A 76 8.67 -6.42 7.73
N LEU A 77 8.80 -7.51 6.96
CA LEU A 77 9.52 -8.72 7.31
C LEU A 77 10.68 -8.93 6.34
N ALA A 78 11.90 -8.94 6.87
CA ALA A 78 13.10 -9.23 6.10
C ALA A 78 13.15 -10.74 5.77
N SER A 79 13.18 -11.08 4.48
CA SER A 79 13.33 -12.47 4.00
C SER A 79 14.80 -12.85 3.81
N ASN A 80 15.66 -11.85 3.67
CA ASN A 80 17.13 -11.92 3.70
C ASN A 80 17.65 -10.76 4.55
N ASP A 81 18.95 -10.67 4.72
CA ASP A 81 19.55 -9.45 5.25
C ASP A 81 19.29 -8.29 4.27
N VAL A 82 18.73 -7.18 4.75
CA VAL A 82 18.34 -6.03 3.93
C VAL A 82 18.67 -4.70 4.61
N ASP A 83 19.17 -3.76 3.83
CA ASP A 83 19.54 -2.42 4.31
C ASP A 83 18.44 -1.38 4.02
N GLU A 84 17.45 -1.74 3.20
CA GLU A 84 16.43 -0.82 2.71
C GLU A 84 15.09 -1.48 2.39
N LEU A 85 14.03 -0.67 2.44
CA LEU A 85 12.74 -0.96 1.85
C LEU A 85 12.59 -0.16 0.56
N VAL A 86 12.21 -0.80 -0.54
CA VAL A 86 11.90 -0.15 -1.81
C VAL A 86 10.42 -0.32 -2.11
N LEU A 87 9.73 0.79 -2.37
CA LEU A 87 8.30 0.86 -2.67
C LEU A 87 8.06 1.50 -4.04
N ASP A 88 6.98 1.12 -4.71
CA ASP A 88 6.48 1.80 -5.90
C ASP A 88 5.74 3.09 -5.50
N THR A 89 5.99 4.16 -6.25
CA THR A 89 5.24 5.42 -6.15
C THR A 89 4.95 6.01 -7.52
N ARG A 90 3.86 6.77 -7.65
CA ARG A 90 3.56 7.58 -8.83
C ARG A 90 2.75 8.82 -8.46
N ASP A 91 3.27 9.99 -8.77
CA ASP A 91 2.60 11.27 -8.51
C ASP A 91 2.20 11.44 -7.02
N LEU A 92 3.08 10.98 -6.12
CA LEU A 92 2.96 11.14 -4.67
C LEU A 92 4.01 12.14 -4.19
N ALA A 93 3.59 13.08 -3.34
CA ALA A 93 4.50 13.88 -2.54
C ALA A 93 4.86 13.10 -1.27
N ILE A 94 6.11 12.71 -1.12
CA ILE A 94 6.62 12.04 0.08
C ILE A 94 7.20 13.10 1.02
N GLU A 95 6.64 13.20 2.22
CA GLU A 95 6.97 14.26 3.17
C GLU A 95 7.98 13.78 4.23
N LYS A 96 7.79 12.56 4.73
CA LYS A 96 8.61 12.00 5.81
C LYS A 96 8.58 10.48 5.81
N CYS A 97 9.71 9.86 6.14
CA CYS A 97 9.80 8.43 6.47
C CYS A 97 10.35 8.24 7.89
N VAL A 98 9.79 7.29 8.62
CA VAL A 98 10.21 6.93 9.99
C VAL A 98 10.33 5.41 10.06
N VAL A 99 11.42 4.90 10.62
CA VAL A 99 11.65 3.47 10.88
C VAL A 99 11.76 3.27 12.38
N ASP A 100 10.90 2.43 12.95
CA ASP A 100 10.85 2.09 14.37
C ASP A 100 10.86 3.32 15.31
N GLY A 101 10.15 4.37 14.89
CA GLY A 101 10.02 5.62 15.65
C GLY A 101 11.16 6.63 15.46
N ALA A 102 12.18 6.31 14.66
CA ALA A 102 13.27 7.22 14.31
C ALA A 102 13.17 7.71 12.87
N ASP A 103 13.54 8.97 12.62
CA ASP A 103 13.57 9.54 11.27
C ASP A 103 14.52 8.72 10.38
N ALA A 104 14.05 8.37 9.19
CA ALA A 104 14.78 7.56 8.23
C ALA A 104 15.13 8.36 6.98
N THR A 105 16.31 8.09 6.42
CA THR A 105 16.70 8.65 5.13
C THR A 105 15.91 7.96 4.03
N PHE A 106 15.34 8.73 3.12
CA PHE A 106 14.66 8.20 1.94
C PHE A 106 15.07 8.96 0.68
N ALA A 107 14.93 8.30 -0.46
CA ALA A 107 15.18 8.86 -1.78
C ALA A 107 14.08 8.42 -2.74
N LEU A 108 13.59 9.37 -3.55
CA LEU A 108 12.81 9.06 -4.73
C LEU A 108 13.76 8.95 -5.92
N GLN A 109 13.54 7.94 -6.75
CA GLN A 109 14.19 7.82 -8.05
C GLN A 109 14.00 9.11 -8.86
N ALA A 110 15.12 9.76 -9.19
CA ALA A 110 15.13 11.07 -9.86
C ALA A 110 14.50 11.00 -11.26
N ASP A 111 14.93 10.03 -12.06
CA ASP A 111 14.37 9.78 -13.39
C ASP A 111 13.22 8.78 -13.29
N ALA A 112 12.00 9.28 -13.14
CA ALA A 112 10.81 8.46 -13.05
C ALA A 112 10.64 7.58 -14.30
N HIS A 113 10.33 6.30 -14.10
CA HIS A 113 9.96 5.43 -15.20
C HIS A 113 8.61 5.89 -15.79
N PRO A 114 8.47 6.01 -17.12
CA PRO A 114 7.29 6.64 -17.76
C PRO A 114 5.95 5.95 -17.43
N VAL A 115 5.98 4.64 -17.18
CA VAL A 115 4.79 3.85 -16.79
C VAL A 115 4.73 3.60 -15.28
N MET A 116 5.79 3.03 -14.71
CA MET A 116 5.82 2.58 -13.31
C MET A 116 5.96 3.69 -12.26
N GLY A 117 6.33 4.91 -12.65
CA GLY A 117 6.63 6.00 -11.71
C GLY A 117 8.03 5.89 -11.11
N SER A 118 8.19 6.33 -9.87
CA SER A 118 9.48 6.37 -9.18
C SER A 118 9.53 5.33 -8.06
N ALA A 119 10.65 4.63 -7.94
CA ALA A 119 10.96 3.88 -6.74
C ALA A 119 11.19 4.84 -5.56
N LEU A 120 10.60 4.54 -4.41
CA LEU A 120 10.89 5.16 -3.11
C LEU A 120 11.76 4.18 -2.32
N THR A 121 13.01 4.56 -2.09
CA THR A 121 13.96 3.80 -1.26
C THR A 121 14.03 4.42 0.13
N ILE A 122 13.81 3.61 1.16
CA ILE A 122 13.86 4.01 2.58
C ILE A 122 14.94 3.17 3.25
N ALA A 123 15.99 3.82 3.77
CA ALA A 123 17.07 3.14 4.45
C ALA A 123 16.65 2.68 5.85
N PHE A 124 16.97 1.45 6.21
CA PHE A 124 16.94 1.00 7.60
C PHE A 124 18.17 1.55 8.33
N PRO A 125 18.01 2.30 9.44
CA PRO A 125 19.15 2.85 10.18
C PRO A 125 20.15 1.78 10.64
N THR A 126 19.63 0.59 10.96
CA THR A 126 20.40 -0.63 11.15
C THR A 126 19.88 -1.67 10.16
N PRO A 127 20.74 -2.39 9.42
CA PRO A 127 20.32 -3.49 8.56
C PRO A 127 19.42 -4.48 9.29
N LEU A 128 18.35 -4.91 8.63
CA LEU A 128 17.48 -5.96 9.15
C LEU A 128 18.04 -7.31 8.77
N ALA A 129 18.34 -8.14 9.77
CA ALA A 129 18.70 -9.54 9.53
C ALA A 129 17.50 -10.35 9.01
N ALA A 130 17.77 -11.43 8.28
CA ALA A 130 16.73 -12.35 7.83
C ALA A 130 15.83 -12.82 8.99
N GLY A 131 14.52 -12.72 8.80
CA GLY A 131 13.49 -13.03 9.81
C GLY A 131 13.16 -11.89 10.78
N ALA A 132 13.93 -10.81 10.79
CA ALA A 132 13.62 -9.62 11.59
C ALA A 132 12.48 -8.81 10.98
N THR A 133 11.85 -7.99 11.82
CA THR A 133 10.73 -7.11 11.42
C THR A 133 11.01 -5.66 11.76
N ALA A 134 10.46 -4.75 10.97
CA ALA A 134 10.48 -3.32 11.25
C ALA A 134 9.11 -2.67 10.98
N SER A 135 8.85 -1.54 11.64
CA SER A 135 7.72 -0.66 11.36
C SER A 135 8.20 0.54 10.56
N VAL A 136 7.69 0.71 9.34
CA VAL A 136 8.03 1.83 8.45
C VAL A 136 6.81 2.71 8.25
N GLU A 137 6.86 3.94 8.75
CA GLU A 137 5.85 4.96 8.51
C GLU A 137 6.26 5.86 7.34
N VAL A 138 5.32 6.15 6.44
CA VAL A 138 5.49 7.10 5.34
C VAL A 138 4.36 8.12 5.39
N SER A 139 4.71 9.39 5.60
CA SER A 139 3.80 10.53 5.46
C SER A 139 3.82 11.01 4.00
N TYR A 140 2.65 11.13 3.38
CA TYR A 140 2.54 11.42 1.96
C TYR A 140 1.22 12.11 1.60
N LYS A 141 1.18 12.61 0.37
CA LYS A 141 -0.01 13.21 -0.24
C LYS A 141 -0.12 12.81 -1.71
N THR A 142 -1.33 12.47 -2.17
CA THR A 142 -1.60 12.19 -3.59
C THR A 142 -1.63 13.48 -4.42
N SER A 143 -1.28 13.39 -5.70
CA SER A 143 -1.57 14.44 -6.68
C SER A 143 -3.07 14.47 -7.06
N PRO A 144 -3.65 15.65 -7.39
CA PRO A 144 -4.94 15.75 -8.07
C PRO A 144 -4.99 15.02 -9.42
N SER A 145 -3.82 14.73 -10.01
CA SER A 145 -3.65 13.93 -11.23
C SER A 145 -3.40 12.44 -10.95
N SER A 146 -3.60 11.97 -9.71
CA SER A 146 -3.42 10.57 -9.35
C SER A 146 -4.16 9.67 -10.33
N SER A 147 -3.43 8.72 -10.90
CA SER A 147 -4.01 7.75 -11.84
C SER A 147 -4.95 6.74 -11.16
N ALA A 148 -4.95 6.69 -9.83
CA ALA A 148 -5.78 5.78 -9.05
C ALA A 148 -7.13 6.36 -8.66
N VAL A 149 -7.29 7.69 -8.72
CA VAL A 149 -8.40 8.39 -8.06
C VAL A 149 -9.22 9.18 -9.06
N GLN A 150 -10.52 8.93 -9.09
CA GLN A 150 -11.47 9.74 -9.83
C GLN A 150 -12.26 10.63 -8.86
N TRP A 151 -12.17 11.94 -9.07
CA TRP A 151 -12.94 12.95 -8.34
C TRP A 151 -14.12 13.43 -9.17
N LEU A 152 -15.32 13.46 -8.59
CA LEU A 152 -16.55 13.93 -9.22
C LEU A 152 -17.09 15.14 -8.46
N ARG A 153 -17.40 16.20 -9.21
CA ARG A 153 -18.15 17.36 -8.68
C ARG A 153 -19.61 16.98 -8.40
N PRO A 154 -20.32 17.73 -7.55
CA PRO A 154 -21.73 17.44 -7.25
C PRO A 154 -22.61 17.19 -8.47
N GLU A 155 -22.46 18.00 -9.53
CA GLU A 155 -23.27 17.91 -10.76
C GLU A 155 -22.98 16.66 -11.59
N GLN A 156 -21.86 15.97 -11.32
CA GLN A 156 -21.49 14.70 -11.95
C GLN A 156 -22.01 13.50 -11.17
N THR A 157 -22.66 13.72 -10.02
CA THR A 157 -23.27 12.68 -9.20
C THR A 157 -24.78 12.63 -9.42
N ALA A 158 -25.38 11.46 -9.20
CA ALA A 158 -26.82 11.30 -9.34
C ALA A 158 -27.64 12.20 -8.39
N GLY A 159 -27.10 12.52 -7.21
CA GLY A 159 -27.76 13.36 -6.21
C GLY A 159 -27.57 14.87 -6.42
N GLY A 160 -26.66 15.29 -7.30
CA GLY A 160 -26.43 16.70 -7.66
C GLY A 160 -25.91 17.62 -6.54
N SER A 161 -25.81 17.13 -5.30
CA SER A 161 -25.65 17.98 -4.10
C SER A 161 -24.33 17.78 -3.36
N HIS A 162 -23.68 16.63 -3.54
CA HIS A 162 -22.44 16.26 -2.84
C HIS A 162 -21.41 15.72 -3.81
N PRO A 163 -20.11 15.98 -3.61
CA PRO A 163 -19.06 15.42 -4.45
C PRO A 163 -18.91 13.92 -4.19
N TYR A 164 -18.18 13.23 -5.06
CA TYR A 164 -17.92 11.80 -4.94
C TYR A 164 -16.49 11.46 -5.35
N LEU A 165 -15.93 10.42 -4.71
CA LEU A 165 -14.62 9.89 -5.03
C LEU A 165 -14.71 8.37 -5.10
N PHE A 166 -14.00 7.77 -6.07
CA PHE A 166 -13.69 6.36 -6.04
C PHE A 166 -12.26 6.10 -6.52
N THR A 167 -11.74 4.94 -6.16
CA THR A 167 -10.40 4.49 -6.54
C THR A 167 -10.47 3.27 -7.46
N GLN A 168 -9.56 3.19 -8.42
CA GLN A 168 -9.34 2.00 -9.25
C GLN A 168 -7.84 1.69 -9.29
N CYS A 169 -7.42 0.63 -8.60
CA CYS A 169 -6.01 0.30 -8.44
C CYS A 169 -5.46 -0.66 -9.50
N GLN A 170 -6.29 -1.52 -10.09
CA GLN A 170 -5.81 -2.49 -11.09
C GLN A 170 -5.45 -1.77 -12.40
N ALA A 171 -4.30 -2.04 -13.03
CA ALA A 171 -3.31 -3.07 -12.67
C ALA A 171 -2.21 -2.62 -11.69
N ILE A 172 -1.73 -1.38 -11.83
CA ILE A 172 -0.54 -0.85 -11.12
C ILE A 172 -0.75 0.60 -10.66
N HIS A 173 -1.99 0.93 -10.29
CA HIS A 173 -2.35 2.27 -9.85
C HIS A 173 -2.34 2.40 -8.33
N ALA A 174 -2.20 1.31 -7.56
CA ALA A 174 -2.11 1.41 -6.10
C ALA A 174 -0.94 2.31 -5.67
N ARG A 175 0.18 2.27 -6.41
CA ARG A 175 1.35 3.16 -6.22
C ARG A 175 1.06 4.65 -6.41
N SER A 176 -0.06 5.00 -7.04
CA SER A 176 -0.53 6.38 -7.21
C SER A 176 -1.57 6.80 -6.15
N LEU A 177 -1.98 5.85 -5.30
CA LEU A 177 -2.82 6.08 -4.14
C LEU A 177 -1.99 6.15 -2.85
N TYR A 178 -0.98 5.29 -2.69
CA TYR A 178 -0.07 5.26 -1.54
C TYR A 178 1.26 4.55 -1.90
N PRO A 179 2.36 4.79 -1.18
CA PRO A 179 3.63 4.07 -1.39
C PRO A 179 3.49 2.61 -1.00
N CYS A 180 3.71 1.67 -1.92
CA CYS A 180 3.45 0.26 -1.67
C CYS A 180 4.28 -0.70 -2.53
N GLN A 181 4.21 -1.99 -2.25
CA GLN A 181 4.74 -3.03 -3.12
C GLN A 181 3.66 -3.39 -4.13
N ASP A 182 3.60 -2.65 -5.25
CA ASP A 182 2.49 -2.70 -6.20
C ASP A 182 2.67 -3.85 -7.20
N SER A 183 2.71 -5.06 -6.64
CA SER A 183 2.76 -6.34 -7.32
C SER A 183 1.71 -7.28 -6.73
N PRO A 184 0.95 -8.03 -7.54
CA PRO A 184 0.02 -9.04 -7.03
C PRO A 184 0.71 -10.19 -6.27
N ALA A 185 2.04 -10.33 -6.37
CA ALA A 185 2.81 -11.28 -5.57
C ALA A 185 2.98 -10.82 -4.10
N ALA A 186 2.93 -9.51 -3.84
CA ALA A 186 3.12 -8.90 -2.53
C ALA A 186 1.80 -8.74 -1.77
N LYS A 187 1.32 -9.83 -1.14
CA LYS A 187 0.07 -9.80 -0.36
C LYS A 187 0.30 -9.30 1.07
N MET A 188 -0.57 -8.38 1.52
CA MET A 188 -0.60 -7.85 2.89
C MET A 188 -2.02 -7.84 3.45
N THR A 189 -2.14 -7.77 4.78
CA THR A 189 -3.39 -7.39 5.47
C THR A 189 -3.41 -5.89 5.68
N TYR A 190 -4.59 -5.29 5.87
CA TYR A 190 -4.63 -3.86 6.19
C TYR A 190 -5.75 -3.48 7.15
N GLU A 191 -5.52 -2.36 7.81
CA GLU A 191 -6.53 -1.58 8.51
C GLU A 191 -6.47 -0.12 8.09
N ALA A 192 -7.58 0.60 8.19
CA ALA A 192 -7.64 1.96 7.72
C ALA A 192 -8.52 2.82 8.60
N LYS A 193 -8.03 4.03 8.88
CA LYS A 193 -8.80 5.17 9.37
C LYS A 193 -8.89 6.19 8.25
N VAL A 194 -10.10 6.46 7.78
CA VAL A 194 -10.35 7.41 6.68
C VAL A 194 -11.18 8.57 7.21
N SER A 195 -10.58 9.76 7.22
CA SER A 195 -11.24 11.01 7.55
C SER A 195 -11.83 11.64 6.29
N ALA A 196 -13.09 12.03 6.34
CA ALA A 196 -13.81 12.68 5.23
C ALA A 196 -14.77 13.75 5.78
N PRO A 197 -15.27 14.68 4.92
CA PRO A 197 -16.38 15.56 5.31
C PRO A 197 -17.53 14.78 5.93
N SER A 198 -18.07 15.22 7.07
CA SER A 198 -19.07 14.46 7.86
C SER A 198 -20.38 14.20 7.13
N ALA A 199 -20.67 14.95 6.07
CA ALA A 199 -21.81 14.73 5.18
C ALA A 199 -21.62 13.54 4.23
N LEU A 200 -20.42 12.95 4.18
CA LEU A 200 -20.05 11.85 3.29
C LEU A 200 -19.73 10.59 4.09
N THR A 201 -19.89 9.44 3.44
CA THR A 201 -19.58 8.12 4.01
C THR A 201 -18.38 7.53 3.28
N ALA A 202 -17.39 7.04 4.04
CA ALA A 202 -16.25 6.30 3.50
C ALA A 202 -16.51 4.79 3.51
N LEU A 203 -16.19 4.13 2.39
CA LEU A 203 -16.22 2.67 2.25
C LEU A 203 -14.88 2.22 1.67
N MET A 204 -14.41 1.03 2.05
CA MET A 204 -13.21 0.40 1.50
C MET A 204 -13.45 -1.08 1.22
N SER A 205 -12.50 -1.74 0.57
CA SER A 205 -12.48 -3.20 0.34
C SER A 205 -12.17 -4.00 1.63
N ALA A 206 -12.84 -3.63 2.72
CA ALA A 206 -12.62 -4.12 4.08
C ALA A 206 -13.94 -4.17 4.86
N ILE A 207 -13.92 -4.86 6.00
CA ILE A 207 -15.05 -4.92 6.92
C ILE A 207 -15.02 -3.65 7.79
N PRO A 208 -16.12 -2.87 7.87
CA PRO A 208 -16.22 -1.75 8.79
C PRO A 208 -16.15 -2.23 10.25
N THR A 209 -15.35 -1.56 11.08
CA THR A 209 -15.18 -1.91 12.51
C THR A 209 -15.68 -0.81 13.46
N GLY A 210 -16.21 0.30 12.94
CA GLY A 210 -16.82 1.39 13.71
C GLY A 210 -16.53 2.77 13.14
N SER A 211 -17.16 3.77 13.76
CA SER A 211 -16.98 5.23 13.52
C SER A 211 -16.59 5.90 14.82
#